data_AF-A0A3R7V5P4-F1
#
_entry.id   AF-A0A3R7V5P4-F1
#
_cell.length_a   1.000
_cell.length_b   1.000
_cell.length_c   1.000
_cell.angle_alpha   90.00
_cell.angle_beta   90.00
_cell.angle_gamma   90.00
#
_symmetry.space_group_name_H-M   'P 1'
#
loop_
_entity.id
_entity.type
_entity.pdbx_description
1 polymer ?
#
loop_
_entity_poly.entity_id
_entity_poly.type
_entity_poly.pdbx_seq_one_letter_code
_entity_poly.pdbx_strand_id
1 'polypeptide(L)'
;MKNFYKPDYSFDPDSPFARDSQNKLIRKTYWDALQDASIISLFNNGIGEHLTNEEKKNHLVDIKRAHLIDYVCIQEVLPPEN
;
A
#
# COMPACT_ATOMS: atom_id res chain seq x y z
N MET A 1 -12.60 6.14 9.82
CA MET A 1 -11.83 4.88 9.71
C MET A 1 -10.88 5.05 8.54
N LYS A 2 -9.60 4.64 8.65
CA LYS A 2 -8.69 4.69 7.50
C LYS A 2 -9.10 3.60 6.49
N ASN A 3 -9.16 3.95 5.22
CA ASN A 3 -9.49 3.02 4.14
C ASN A 3 -8.24 2.20 3.79
N PHE A 4 -8.08 1.04 4.45
CA PHE A 4 -6.99 0.11 4.17
C PHE A 4 -7.44 -0.96 3.19
N TYR A 5 -6.53 -1.36 2.31
CA TYR A 5 -6.73 -2.53 1.47
C TYR A 5 -7.01 -3.77 2.31
N LYS A 6 -8.00 -4.57 1.87
CA LYS A 6 -8.37 -5.84 2.46
C LYS A 6 -8.06 -6.96 1.47
N PRO A 7 -7.04 -7.79 1.75
CA PRO A 7 -6.73 -8.94 0.91
C PRO A 7 -7.89 -9.93 0.85
N ASP A 8 -8.06 -10.58 -0.29
CA ASP A 8 -8.85 -11.81 -0.35
C ASP A 8 -7.99 -12.98 0.13
N TYR A 9 -8.18 -13.35 1.39
CA TYR A 9 -7.42 -14.43 2.04
C TYR A 9 -7.68 -15.82 1.44
N SER A 10 -8.69 -15.97 0.58
CA SER A 10 -8.91 -17.22 -0.16
C SER A 10 -7.87 -17.43 -1.25
N PHE A 11 -7.34 -16.33 -1.81
CA PHE A 11 -6.33 -16.34 -2.88
C PHE A 11 -4.94 -15.94 -2.40
N ASP A 12 -4.84 -15.05 -1.41
CA ASP A 12 -3.58 -14.58 -0.82
C ASP A 12 -3.61 -14.73 0.73
N PRO A 13 -3.53 -15.96 1.25
CA PRO A 13 -3.63 -16.23 2.69
C PRO A 13 -2.47 -15.61 3.48
N ASP A 14 -1.33 -15.38 2.84
CA ASP A 14 -0.11 -14.85 3.45
C ASP A 14 0.15 -13.38 3.15
N SER A 15 -0.86 -12.68 2.62
CA SER A 15 -0.74 -11.29 2.19
C SER A 15 -0.01 -10.42 3.22
N PRO A 16 1.04 -9.69 2.82
CA PRO A 16 1.74 -8.79 3.74
C PRO A 16 0.87 -7.58 4.15
N PHE A 17 -0.25 -7.36 3.45
CA PHE A 17 -1.26 -6.37 3.82
C PHE A 17 -2.23 -6.86 4.90
N ALA A 18 -2.13 -8.11 5.35
CA ALA A 18 -3.03 -8.69 6.34
C ALA A 18 -3.09 -7.85 7.63
N ARG A 19 -4.31 -7.61 8.10
CA ARG A 19 -4.61 -6.84 9.31
C ARG A 19 -5.50 -7.64 10.27
N ASP A 20 -5.32 -7.38 11.57
CA ASP A 20 -6.19 -7.96 12.60
C ASP A 20 -7.55 -7.24 12.68
N SER A 21 -8.39 -7.68 13.63
CA SER A 21 -9.73 -7.12 13.86
C SER A 21 -9.73 -5.65 14.29
N GLN A 22 -8.56 -5.11 14.69
CA GLN A 22 -8.36 -3.72 15.08
C GLN A 22 -7.69 -2.90 13.96
N ASN A 23 -7.60 -3.45 12.74
CA ASN A 23 -6.89 -2.88 11.59
C ASN A 23 -5.38 -2.71 11.80
N LYS A 24 -4.74 -3.46 12.71
CA LYS A 24 -3.28 -3.41 12.86
C LYS A 24 -2.61 -4.40 11.91
N LEU A 25 -1.52 -3.96 11.27
CA LEU A 25 -0.70 -4.82 10.42
C LEU A 25 -0.17 -6.03 11.21
N ILE A 26 -0.52 -7.22 10.76
CA ILE A 26 -0.06 -8.48 11.37
C ILE A 26 1.41 -8.72 10.99
N ARG A 27 1.77 -8.45 9.73
CA ARG A 27 3.09 -8.72 9.15
C ARG A 27 3.99 -7.49 9.11
N LYS A 28 3.99 -6.67 10.17
CA LYS A 28 4.74 -5.40 10.20
C LYS A 28 6.25 -5.57 9.93
N THR A 29 6.85 -6.66 10.41
CA THR A 29 8.28 -6.97 10.22
C THR A 29 8.67 -7.14 8.75
N TYR A 30 7.76 -7.62 7.90
CA TYR A 30 7.99 -7.69 6.46
C TYR A 30 8.29 -6.30 5.89
N TRP A 31 7.46 -5.32 6.23
CA TRP A 31 7.60 -3.94 5.75
C TRP A 31 8.80 -3.22 6.38
N ASP A 32 9.05 -3.43 7.67
CA ASP A 32 10.17 -2.81 8.37
C ASP A 32 11.54 -3.27 7.81
N ALA A 33 11.63 -4.46 7.22
CA ALA A 33 12.85 -5.00 6.63
C ALA A 33 13.15 -4.47 5.22
N LEU A 34 12.18 -3.84 4.55
CA LEU A 34 12.30 -3.36 3.18
C LEU A 34 12.92 -1.96 3.11
N GLN A 35 13.77 -1.77 2.11
CA GLN A 35 14.28 -0.47 1.72
C GLN A 35 13.25 0.28 0.88
N ASP A 36 13.38 1.60 0.80
CA ASP A 36 12.43 2.47 0.09
C ASP A 36 12.26 2.07 -1.38
N ALA A 37 13.36 1.75 -2.08
CA ALA A 37 13.31 1.28 -3.46
C ALA A 37 12.48 0.00 -3.62
N SER A 38 12.59 -0.94 -2.67
CA SER A 38 11.80 -2.17 -2.67
C SER A 38 10.31 -1.89 -2.42
N ILE A 39 10.00 -0.96 -1.50
CA ILE A 39 8.63 -0.54 -1.23
C ILE A 39 8.01 0.09 -2.49
N ILE A 40 8.71 1.05 -3.11
CA ILE A 40 8.26 1.68 -4.36
C ILE A 40 8.00 0.62 -5.44
N SER A 41 8.93 -0.33 -5.63
CA SER A 41 8.79 -1.40 -6.62
C SER A 41 7.57 -2.29 -6.36
N LEU A 42 7.34 -2.72 -5.11
CA LEU A 42 6.19 -3.55 -4.74
C LEU A 42 4.86 -2.84 -4.97
N PHE A 43 4.81 -1.52 -4.76
CA PHE A 43 3.58 -0.73 -4.96
C PHE A 43 3.31 -0.35 -6.41
N ASN A 44 4.35 -0.28 -7.25
CA ASN A 44 4.20 0.14 -8.65
C ASN A 44 4.16 -1.05 -9.62
N ASN A 45 4.79 -2.17 -9.31
CA ASN A 45 4.95 -3.32 -10.22
C ASN A 45 4.77 -4.68 -9.52
N GLY A 46 4.09 -4.70 -8.37
CA GLY A 46 3.97 -5.90 -7.57
C GLY A 46 2.64 -5.96 -6.83
N ILE A 47 2.67 -6.52 -5.61
CA ILE A 47 1.48 -6.77 -4.79
C ILE A 47 0.64 -5.52 -4.48
N GLY A 48 1.20 -4.32 -4.61
CA GLY A 48 0.51 -3.06 -4.39
C GLY A 48 0.03 -2.37 -5.67
N GLU A 49 0.26 -2.95 -6.85
CA GLU A 49 -0.02 -2.31 -8.14
C GLU A 49 -1.48 -1.90 -8.29
N HIS A 50 -2.40 -2.81 -7.92
CA HIS A 50 -3.85 -2.64 -8.08
C HIS A 50 -4.53 -1.85 -6.94
N LEU A 51 -3.78 -1.42 -5.91
CA LEU A 51 -4.33 -0.64 -4.82
C LEU A 51 -4.69 0.77 -5.30
N THR A 52 -5.75 1.32 -4.76
CA THR A 52 -6.09 2.74 -4.98
C THR A 52 -5.07 3.66 -4.31
N ASN A 53 -4.92 4.88 -4.82
CA ASN A 53 -4.04 5.89 -4.21
C ASN A 53 -4.34 6.13 -2.73
N GLU A 54 -5.61 6.06 -2.31
CA GLU A 54 -6.00 6.20 -0.90
C GLU A 54 -5.47 5.04 -0.04
N GLU A 55 -5.60 3.79 -0.51
CA GLU A 55 -5.09 2.61 0.18
C GLU A 55 -3.57 2.61 0.27
N LYS A 56 -2.89 2.96 -0.84
CA LYS A 56 -1.42 3.11 -0.88
C LYS A 56 -0.96 4.15 0.15
N LYS A 57 -1.56 5.34 0.12
CA LYS A 57 -1.26 6.43 1.07
C LYS A 57 -1.49 6.02 2.52
N ASN A 58 -2.65 5.43 2.82
CA ASN A 58 -2.98 5.00 4.17
C ASN A 58 -1.98 3.96 4.69
N HIS A 59 -1.59 3.00 3.84
CA HIS A 59 -0.59 1.99 4.18
C HIS A 59 0.80 2.62 4.43
N LEU A 60 1.30 3.46 3.53
CA LEU A 60 2.61 4.12 3.66
C LEU A 60 2.71 4.96 4.93
N VAL A 61 1.65 5.69 5.30
CA VAL A 61 1.59 6.42 6.57
C VAL A 61 1.67 5.47 7.77
N ASP A 62 0.97 4.33 7.71
CA ASP A 62 0.92 3.34 8.78
C ASP A 62 2.27 2.67 9.05
N ILE A 63 3.06 2.43 8.00
CA ILE A 63 4.43 1.90 8.11
C ILE A 63 5.50 3.00 8.30
N LYS A 64 5.09 4.25 8.57
CA LYS A 64 5.97 5.43 8.76
C LYS A 64 6.86 5.74 7.55
N ARG A 65 6.35 5.53 6.34
CA ARG A 65 7.01 5.80 5.04
C ARG A 65 6.22 6.81 4.20
N ALA A 66 5.60 7.79 4.84
CA ALA A 66 4.77 8.80 4.17
C ALA A 66 5.53 9.60 3.10
N HIS A 67 6.86 9.74 3.22
CA HIS A 67 7.70 10.40 2.22
C HIS A 67 7.75 9.66 0.87
N LEU A 68 7.27 8.42 0.80
CA LEU A 68 7.22 7.65 -0.45
C LEU A 68 5.94 7.87 -1.25
N ILE A 69 4.96 8.60 -0.72
CA ILE A 69 3.65 8.81 -1.35
C ILE A 69 3.79 9.36 -2.78
N ASP A 70 4.67 10.34 -2.98
CA ASP A 70 4.85 10.99 -4.29
C ASP A 70 5.50 10.07 -5.35
N TYR A 71 6.12 8.97 -4.92
CA TYR A 71 6.74 7.97 -5.80
C TYR A 71 5.83 6.77 -6.10
N VAL A 72 4.77 6.61 -5.31
CA VAL A 72 3.91 5.42 -5.29
C VAL A 72 2.49 5.72 -5.77
N CYS A 73 1.95 6.88 -5.42
CA CYS A 73 0.62 7.29 -5.86
C CYS A 73 0.72 7.88 -7.26
N ILE A 74 -0.07 7.33 -8.18
CA ILE A 74 -0.13 7.81 -9.57
C ILE A 74 -0.71 9.23 -9.53
N GLN A 75 -0.06 10.19 -10.20
CA GLN A 75 -0.68 11.47 -10.46
C GLN A 75 -1.84 11.26 -11.42
N GLU A 76 -3.06 11.51 -10.96
CA GLU A 76 -4.23 11.58 -11.84
C GLU A 76 -4.03 12.76 -12.79
N VAL A 77 -3.64 12.47 -14.02
CA VAL A 77 -3.65 13.47 -15.08
C VAL A 77 -5.10 13.67 -15.46
N LEU A 78 -5.68 14.80 -15.06
CA LEU A 78 -6.99 15.21 -15.55
C LEU A 78 -6.89 15.37 -17.08
N PRO A 79 -7.78 14.75 -17.87
CA PRO A 79 -7.82 14.99 -19.30
C PRO A 79 -8.09 16.49 -19.53
N PRO A 80 -7.52 17.10 -20.59
CA PRO A 80 -7.74 18.50 -20.89
C PRO A 80 -9.25 18.77 -21.05
N GLU A 81 -9.72 19.86 -20.44
CA GLU A 81 -11.09 20.33 -20.63
C GLU A 81 -11.26 20.78 -22.09
N ASN A 82 -12.28 20.23 -22.79
CA ASN A 82 -12.64 20.62 -24.15
C ASN A 82 -13.36 21.98 -24.18
#